data_AF-A0A520A2I7-F1
#
_entry.id   AF-A0A520A2I7-F1
#
_cell.length_a   1.000
_cell.length_b   1.000
_cell.length_c   1.000
_cell.angle_alpha   90.00
_cell.angle_beta   90.00
_cell.angle_gamma   90.00
#
_symmetry.space_group_name_H-M   'P 1'
#
loop_
_entity.id
_entity.type
_entity.pdbx_description
1 polymer ?
#
loop_
_entity_poly.entity_id
_entity_poly.type
_entity_poly.pdbx_seq_one_letter_code
_entity_poly.pdbx_strand_id
1 'polypeptide(L)'
;LMLSMHSNVFTFDDAHSVFQTSYVKADESLSFCGAIYIHNFLADSIKYNRLADEGSLIARILVNKDKHFVVEGDGALGFLYDDLATNIITEEKITDILERSILLCLNADLILPPFAQIKDVTLHQKQSLIAASGYPTGKRLGYLFNSETQQNNTL
;
A
#
# COMPACT_ATOMS: atom_id res chain seq x y z
N LEU A 1 -5.59 -7.71 4.26
CA LEU A 1 -6.33 -7.00 3.19
C LEU A 1 -7.10 -5.83 3.79
N MET A 2 -6.87 -4.61 3.31
CA MET A 2 -7.60 -3.40 3.72
C MET A 2 -8.22 -2.76 2.48
N LEU A 3 -9.53 -2.48 2.55
CA LEU A 3 -10.23 -1.74 1.51
C LEU A 3 -10.36 -0.28 1.93
N SER A 4 -10.10 0.63 1.00
CA SER A 4 -10.20 2.07 1.23
C SER A 4 -10.83 2.73 0.02
N MET A 5 -12.02 3.30 0.21
CA MET A 5 -12.69 4.08 -0.82
C MET A 5 -12.22 5.53 -0.77
N HIS A 6 -11.92 6.09 -1.94
CA HIS A 6 -11.61 7.52 -2.04
C HIS A 6 -12.89 8.34 -2.15
N SER A 7 -12.91 9.53 -1.54
CA SER A 7 -14.09 10.42 -1.59
C SER A 7 -14.21 11.19 -2.91
N ASN A 8 -13.11 11.36 -3.64
CA ASN A 8 -13.11 12.02 -4.94
C ASN A 8 -13.33 11.03 -6.09
N VAL A 9 -13.88 11.57 -7.18
CA VAL A 9 -14.05 10.87 -8.45
C VAL A 9 -12.81 11.13 -9.30
N PHE A 10 -12.32 10.09 -9.97
CA PHE A 10 -11.16 10.14 -10.85
C PHE A 10 -11.60 9.90 -12.30
N THR A 11 -10.83 10.44 -13.23
CA THR A 11 -10.97 10.19 -14.67
C THR A 11 -9.68 9.53 -15.17
N PHE A 12 -9.79 8.81 -16.29
CA PHE A 12 -8.65 8.19 -16.95
C PHE A 12 -7.83 9.24 -17.72
N ASP A 13 -6.59 8.91 -18.06
CA ASP A 13 -5.77 9.75 -18.94
C ASP A 13 -6.37 9.77 -20.37
N ASP A 14 -6.23 10.88 -21.09
CA ASP A 14 -6.85 11.08 -22.42
C ASP A 14 -6.39 10.01 -23.44
N ALA A 15 -5.22 9.41 -23.21
CA ALA A 15 -4.67 8.33 -24.02
C ALA A 15 -5.20 6.92 -23.68
N HIS A 16 -6.02 6.78 -22.63
CA HIS A 16 -6.48 5.48 -22.17
C HIS A 16 -7.46 4.83 -23.14
N SER A 17 -7.34 3.51 -23.33
CA SER A 17 -8.21 2.68 -24.17
C SER A 17 -9.70 2.83 -23.87
N VAL A 18 -10.05 3.24 -22.65
CA VAL A 18 -11.41 3.42 -22.16
C VAL A 18 -12.15 4.51 -22.95
N PHE A 19 -11.46 5.60 -23.35
CA PHE A 19 -12.06 6.66 -24.18
C PHE A 19 -12.32 6.23 -25.62
N GLN A 20 -11.71 5.14 -26.09
CA GLN A 20 -11.97 4.64 -27.44
C GLN A 20 -13.27 3.85 -27.53
N THR A 21 -13.78 3.36 -26.40
CA THR A 21 -15.01 2.58 -26.32
C THR A 21 -16.23 3.41 -26.70
N SER A 22 -17.20 2.77 -27.37
CA SER A 22 -18.48 3.39 -27.75
C SER A 22 -19.26 3.88 -26.53
N TYR A 23 -19.02 3.27 -25.37
CA TYR A 23 -19.68 3.57 -24.11
C TYR A 23 -19.30 4.97 -23.59
N VAL A 24 -18.01 5.27 -23.46
CA VAL A 24 -17.54 6.57 -22.99
C VAL A 24 -17.69 7.66 -24.06
N LYS A 25 -17.63 7.32 -25.35
CA LYS A 25 -17.91 8.26 -26.44
C LYS A 25 -19.37 8.71 -26.50
N ALA A 26 -20.31 7.88 -26.02
CA ALA A 26 -21.72 8.24 -25.99
C ALA A 26 -22.02 9.28 -24.89
N ASP A 27 -21.33 9.20 -23.75
CA ASP A 27 -21.44 10.15 -22.65
C ASP A 27 -20.10 10.26 -21.93
N GLU A 28 -19.41 11.39 -22.11
CA GLU A 28 -18.09 11.66 -21.53
C GLU A 28 -18.14 11.66 -19.99
N SER A 29 -19.31 11.91 -19.39
CA SER A 29 -19.46 11.84 -17.95
C SER A 29 -19.35 10.42 -17.38
N LEU A 30 -19.35 9.39 -18.24
CA LEU A 30 -19.09 8.00 -17.88
C LEU A 30 -17.60 7.69 -17.67
N SER A 31 -16.69 8.60 -18.03
CA SER A 31 -15.26 8.46 -17.71
C SER A 31 -14.97 8.64 -16.22
N PHE A 32 -15.86 9.33 -15.49
CA PHE A 32 -15.70 9.64 -14.08
C PHE A 32 -16.06 8.44 -13.20
N CYS A 33 -15.04 7.86 -12.57
CA CYS A 33 -15.16 6.68 -11.72
C CYS A 33 -14.72 6.96 -10.28
N GLY A 34 -15.47 6.45 -9.31
CA GLY A 34 -15.04 6.36 -7.91
C GLY A 34 -13.98 5.25 -7.77
N ALA A 35 -12.91 5.52 -7.03
CA ALA A 35 -11.83 4.56 -6.82
C ALA A 35 -11.93 3.88 -5.46
N ILE A 36 -11.87 2.56 -5.45
CA ILE A 36 -11.75 1.71 -4.27
C ILE A 36 -10.39 1.03 -4.32
N TYR A 37 -9.52 1.34 -3.38
CA TYR A 37 -8.19 0.76 -3.28
C TYR A 37 -8.20 -0.48 -2.39
N ILE A 38 -7.49 -1.51 -2.83
CA ILE A 38 -7.29 -2.76 -2.11
C ILE A 38 -5.80 -2.87 -1.79
N HIS A 39 -5.47 -2.70 -0.51
CA HIS A 39 -4.10 -2.76 -0.01
C HIS A 39 -3.83 -4.10 0.70
N ASN A 40 -2.66 -4.66 0.46
CA ASN A 40 -2.08 -5.66 1.33
C ASN A 40 -1.38 -4.98 2.50
N PHE A 41 -1.82 -5.29 3.71
CA PHE A 41 -1.12 -4.91 4.93
C PHE A 41 -0.85 -6.19 5.71
N LEU A 42 0.37 -6.31 6.22
CA LEU A 42 0.75 -7.37 7.14
C LEU A 42 -0.15 -7.30 8.37
N ALA A 43 -0.68 -8.44 8.79
CA ALA A 43 -1.60 -8.53 9.93
C ALA A 43 -0.98 -7.96 11.22
N ASP A 44 0.33 -8.16 11.40
CA ASP A 44 1.07 -7.65 12.54
C ASP A 44 1.20 -6.12 12.52
N SER A 45 1.26 -5.49 11.34
CA SER A 45 1.33 -4.03 11.22
C SER A 45 0.07 -3.37 11.77
N ILE A 46 -1.09 -3.94 11.44
CA ILE A 46 -2.39 -3.46 11.93
C ILE A 46 -2.51 -3.74 13.44
N LYS A 47 -2.12 -4.94 13.88
CA LYS A 47 -2.25 -5.36 15.28
C LYS A 47 -1.35 -4.56 16.23
N TYR A 48 -0.12 -4.27 15.82
CA TYR A 48 0.86 -3.55 16.64
C TYR A 48 0.97 -2.07 16.26
N ASN A 49 0.09 -1.59 15.38
CA ASN A 49 0.00 -0.21 14.92
C ASN A 49 1.38 0.32 14.46
N ARG A 50 2.09 -0.49 13.69
CA ARG A 50 3.45 -0.19 13.21
C ARG A 50 3.33 0.83 12.08
N LEU A 51 3.42 2.10 12.43
CA LEU A 51 3.25 3.24 11.52
C LEU A 51 4.27 3.29 10.37
N ALA A 52 5.36 2.54 10.48
CA ALA A 52 6.42 2.48 9.47
C ALA A 52 6.26 1.33 8.48
N ASP A 53 5.28 0.44 8.68
CA ASP A 53 5.10 -0.70 7.79
C ASP A 53 4.34 -0.25 6.54
N GLU A 54 4.95 -0.48 5.38
CA GLU A 54 4.39 -0.11 4.07
C GLU A 54 3.32 -1.12 3.64
N GLY A 55 2.18 -0.61 3.17
CA GLY A 55 1.14 -1.42 2.55
C GLY A 55 1.25 -1.39 1.03
N SER A 56 1.29 -2.56 0.40
CA SER A 56 1.35 -2.66 -1.07
C SER A 56 -0.04 -2.57 -1.67
N LEU A 57 -0.24 -1.70 -2.66
CA LEU A 57 -1.48 -1.68 -3.45
C LEU A 57 -1.52 -2.93 -4.35
N ILE A 58 -2.51 -3.79 -4.15
CA ILE A 58 -2.70 -5.00 -4.98
C ILE A 58 -3.56 -4.69 -6.20
N ALA A 59 -4.68 -4.00 -5.95
CA ALA A 59 -5.67 -3.70 -6.96
C ALA A 59 -6.44 -2.43 -6.58
N ARG A 60 -6.97 -1.76 -7.59
CA ARG A 60 -7.96 -0.69 -7.45
C ARG A 60 -9.15 -0.99 -8.34
N ILE A 61 -10.34 -0.85 -7.77
CA ILE A 61 -11.61 -1.00 -8.48
C ILE A 61 -12.11 0.41 -8.79
N LEU A 62 -12.40 0.67 -10.05
CA LEU A 62 -12.97 1.92 -10.51
C LEU A 62 -14.42 1.68 -10.90
N VAL A 63 -15.35 2.45 -10.34
CA VAL A 63 -16.79 2.27 -10.52
C VAL A 63 -17.43 3.56 -11.00
N ASN A 64 -18.17 3.48 -12.10
CA ASN A 64 -18.87 4.60 -12.71
C ASN A 64 -20.31 4.76 -12.18
N LYS A 65 -20.98 5.89 -12.48
CA LYS A 65 -22.36 6.22 -12.11
C LYS A 65 -23.39 5.15 -12.52
N ASP A 66 -23.13 4.43 -13.61
CA ASP A 66 -23.98 3.37 -14.15
C ASP A 66 -23.69 1.99 -13.53
N LYS A 67 -22.88 1.91 -12.47
CA LYS A 67 -22.43 0.67 -11.81
C LYS A 67 -21.59 -0.25 -12.70
N HIS A 68 -21.08 0.29 -13.79
CA HIS A 68 -20.02 -0.35 -14.55
C HIS A 68 -18.70 -0.19 -13.81
N PHE A 69 -17.86 -1.22 -13.85
CA PHE A 69 -16.59 -1.20 -13.15
C PHE A 69 -15.45 -1.77 -13.99
N VAL A 70 -14.25 -1.32 -13.68
CA VAL A 70 -13.00 -1.85 -14.19
C VAL A 70 -12.08 -2.11 -12.99
N VAL A 71 -11.27 -3.16 -13.06
CA VAL A 71 -10.29 -3.46 -12.00
C VAL A 71 -8.91 -3.32 -12.60
N GLU A 72 -8.09 -2.46 -12.00
CA GLU A 72 -6.68 -2.39 -12.31
C GLU A 72 -5.93 -3.05 -11.16
N GLY A 73 -5.27 -4.16 -11.44
CA GLY A 73 -4.52 -4.92 -10.45
C GLY A 73 -3.52 -5.82 -11.13
N ASP A 74 -2.60 -6.37 -10.34
CA ASP A 74 -1.53 -7.18 -10.90
C ASP A 74 -2.03 -8.56 -11.39
N GLY A 75 -1.41 -9.06 -12.46
CA GLY A 75 -1.71 -10.37 -13.04
C GLY A 75 -3.14 -10.53 -13.60
N ALA A 76 -3.84 -11.56 -13.11
CA ALA A 76 -5.11 -12.01 -13.69
C ALA A 76 -6.30 -11.06 -13.40
N LEU A 77 -6.26 -10.31 -12.29
CA LEU A 77 -7.35 -9.40 -11.92
C LEU A 77 -7.50 -8.25 -12.92
N GLY A 78 -6.39 -7.65 -13.35
CA GLY A 78 -6.41 -6.57 -14.34
C GLY A 78 -6.95 -7.03 -15.69
N PHE A 79 -6.58 -8.23 -16.13
CA PHE A 79 -7.00 -8.74 -17.45
C PHE A 79 -8.47 -9.16 -17.51
N LEU A 80 -9.01 -9.72 -16.42
CA LEU A 80 -10.39 -10.24 -16.39
C LEU A 80 -11.44 -9.12 -16.43
N TYR A 81 -11.11 -7.96 -15.88
CA TYR A 81 -12.04 -6.85 -15.71
C TYR A 81 -11.53 -5.54 -16.32
N ASP A 82 -10.88 -5.63 -17.49
CA ASP A 82 -10.36 -4.46 -18.23
C ASP A 82 -11.46 -3.70 -19.01
N ASP A 83 -12.56 -4.38 -19.34
CA ASP A 83 -13.63 -3.78 -20.15
C ASP A 83 -14.70 -3.09 -19.29
N LEU A 84 -14.63 -1.77 -19.20
CA LEU A 84 -15.60 -0.95 -18.49
C LEU A 84 -17.01 -1.04 -19.11
N ALA A 85 -17.15 -1.24 -20.42
CA ALA A 85 -18.45 -1.18 -21.11
C ALA A 85 -19.33 -2.41 -20.87
N THR A 86 -18.72 -3.57 -20.60
CA THR A 86 -19.44 -4.84 -20.40
C THR A 86 -19.51 -5.27 -18.94
N ASN A 87 -18.60 -4.78 -18.09
CA ASN A 87 -18.52 -5.21 -16.71
C ASN A 87 -19.46 -4.43 -15.79
N ILE A 88 -20.60 -5.03 -15.48
CA ILE A 88 -21.55 -4.55 -14.47
C ILE A 88 -21.24 -5.18 -13.11
N ILE A 89 -21.31 -4.38 -12.04
CA ILE A 89 -21.17 -4.86 -10.65
C ILE A 89 -22.26 -5.89 -10.33
N THR A 90 -21.83 -7.10 -9.98
CA THR A 90 -22.67 -8.14 -9.40
C THR A 90 -22.01 -8.70 -8.14
N GLU A 91 -22.80 -9.26 -7.23
CA GLU A 91 -22.29 -9.86 -5.99
C GLU A 91 -21.27 -10.99 -6.26
N GLU A 92 -21.53 -11.79 -7.30
CA GLU A 92 -20.62 -12.84 -7.76
C GLU A 92 -19.27 -12.28 -8.19
N LYS A 93 -19.26 -11.20 -8.97
CA LYS A 93 -18.02 -10.56 -9.44
C LYS A 93 -17.24 -9.93 -8.30
N ILE A 94 -17.91 -9.26 -7.35
CA ILE A 94 -17.24 -8.71 -6.16
C ILE A 94 -16.61 -9.83 -5.34
N THR A 95 -17.32 -10.94 -5.15
CA THR A 95 -16.81 -12.10 -4.41
C THR A 95 -15.57 -12.69 -5.09
N ASP A 96 -15.60 -12.88 -6.42
CA ASP A 96 -14.45 -13.37 -7.19
C ASP A 96 -13.24 -12.42 -7.09
N ILE A 97 -13.46 -11.09 -7.17
CA ILE A 97 -12.40 -10.09 -7.01
C ILE A 97 -11.76 -10.19 -5.62
N LEU A 98 -12.57 -10.35 -4.57
CA LEU A 98 -12.07 -10.46 -3.19
C LEU A 98 -11.28 -11.76 -3.00
N GLU A 99 -11.80 -12.89 -3.46
CA GLU A 99 -11.11 -14.18 -3.38
C GLU A 99 -9.75 -14.15 -4.10
N ARG A 100 -9.71 -13.61 -5.32
CA ARG A 100 -8.46 -13.47 -6.07
C ARG A 100 -7.50 -12.49 -5.40
N SER A 101 -8.00 -11.39 -4.85
CA SER A 101 -7.17 -10.43 -4.12
C SER A 101 -6.54 -11.07 -2.89
N ILE A 102 -7.29 -11.91 -2.16
CA ILE A 102 -6.77 -12.69 -1.03
C ILE A 102 -5.72 -13.70 -1.48
N LEU A 103 -5.94 -14.42 -2.58
CA LEU A 103 -4.94 -15.33 -3.15
C LEU A 103 -3.66 -14.58 -3.55
N LEU A 104 -3.79 -13.38 -4.10
CA LEU A 104 -2.64 -12.56 -4.50
C LEU A 104 -1.86 -12.05 -3.29
N CYS A 105 -2.55 -11.62 -2.22
CA CYS A 105 -1.91 -11.35 -0.91
C CYS A 105 -1.09 -12.55 -0.43
N LEU A 106 -1.68 -13.74 -0.42
CA LEU A 106 -1.05 -14.95 0.10
C LEU A 106 0.21 -15.34 -0.69
N ASN A 107 0.20 -15.13 -2.02
CA ASN A 107 1.36 -15.40 -2.86
C ASN A 107 2.47 -14.34 -2.70
N ALA A 108 2.12 -13.10 -2.32
CA ALA A 108 3.06 -12.00 -2.18
C ALA A 108 3.72 -11.91 -0.78
N ASP A 109 3.07 -12.41 0.28
CA ASP A 109 3.42 -12.09 1.67
C ASP A 109 4.77 -12.63 2.18
N LEU A 110 5.32 -13.69 1.59
CA LEU A 110 6.47 -14.42 2.18
C LEU A 110 7.56 -14.78 1.16
N ILE A 111 7.85 -13.89 0.20
CA ILE A 111 9.03 -14.06 -0.64
C ILE A 111 10.27 -13.70 0.19
N LEU A 112 11.00 -14.71 0.68
CA LEU A 112 12.29 -14.48 1.32
C LEU A 112 13.26 -13.85 0.29
N PRO A 113 14.02 -12.82 0.68
CA PRO A 113 15.09 -12.32 -0.17
C PRO A 113 16.09 -13.44 -0.48
N PRO A 114 16.80 -13.39 -1.63
CA PRO A 114 17.81 -14.37 -1.97
C PRO A 114 18.83 -14.54 -0.83
N PHE A 115 19.06 -15.78 -0.40
CA PHE A 115 19.92 -16.11 0.76
C PHE A 115 21.31 -15.44 0.70
N ALA A 116 21.87 -15.27 -0.49
CA ALA A 116 23.16 -14.63 -0.71
C ALA A 116 23.20 -13.15 -0.27
N GLN A 117 22.07 -12.45 -0.26
CA GLN A 117 21.99 -11.03 0.13
C GLN A 117 21.81 -10.83 1.64
N ILE A 118 21.35 -11.86 2.37
CA ILE A 118 21.11 -11.81 3.83
C ILE A 118 22.29 -12.38 4.63
N LYS A 119 23.24 -13.05 3.95
CA LYS A 119 24.32 -13.80 4.60
C LYS A 119 25.24 -12.92 5.47
N ASP A 120 25.44 -11.66 5.07
CA ASP A 120 26.34 -10.74 5.74
C ASP A 120 25.56 -9.51 6.25
N VAL A 121 25.42 -9.39 7.58
CA VAL A 121 24.82 -8.22 8.23
C VAL A 121 25.93 -7.41 8.89
N THR A 122 26.03 -6.12 8.54
CA THR A 122 27.01 -5.21 9.14
C THR A 122 26.53 -4.69 10.51
N LEU A 123 27.46 -4.36 11.41
CA LEU A 123 27.14 -3.78 12.72
C LEU A 123 26.29 -2.49 12.59
N HIS A 124 26.56 -1.71 11.54
CA HIS A 124 25.83 -0.48 11.22
C HIS A 124 24.36 -0.76 10.88
N GLN A 125 24.07 -1.74 10.02
CA GLN A 125 22.69 -2.14 9.70
C GLN A 125 21.93 -2.64 10.93
N LYS A 126 22.61 -3.38 11.83
CA LYS A 126 22.03 -3.81 13.10
C LYS A 126 21.64 -2.62 13.99
N GLN A 127 22.51 -1.60 14.10
CA GLN A 127 22.21 -0.40 14.88
C GLN A 127 21.10 0.46 14.26
N SER A 128 21.05 0.58 12.93
CA SER A 128 19.98 1.30 12.22
C SER A 128 18.61 0.62 12.34
N LEU A 129 18.56 -0.72 12.28
CA LEU A 129 17.33 -1.48 12.51
C LEU A 129 16.79 -1.31 13.94
N ILE A 130 17.69 -1.28 14.93
CA ILE A 130 17.33 -1.01 16.33
C ILE A 130 16.81 0.43 16.50
N ALA A 131 17.42 1.39 15.80
CA ALA A 131 17.01 2.80 15.83
C ALA A 131 15.66 3.04 15.13
N ALA A 132 15.39 2.37 14.00
CA ALA A 132 14.14 2.48 13.25
C ALA A 132 12.97 1.71 13.91
N SER A 133 13.25 0.71 14.73
CA SER A 133 12.25 -0.12 15.43
C SER A 133 11.50 0.61 16.56
N GLY A 134 11.77 1.89 16.83
CA GLY A 134 10.97 2.67 17.77
C GLY A 134 10.85 2.04 19.16
N TYR A 135 11.91 1.42 19.67
CA TYR A 135 11.98 1.05 21.09
C TYR A 135 12.67 2.18 21.84
N PRO A 136 11.93 3.09 22.52
CA PRO A 136 12.53 4.05 23.41
C PRO A 136 13.01 3.30 24.67
N THR A 137 14.26 2.82 24.67
CA THR A 137 14.95 2.42 25.90
C THR A 137 15.46 3.66 26.62
N GLY A 138 14.51 4.47 27.12
CA GLY A 138 14.79 5.49 28.11
C GLY A 138 14.76 4.89 29.51
N LYS A 139 15.92 4.68 30.13
CA LYS A 139 16.28 5.29 31.43
C LYS A 139 17.67 4.81 31.92
N ARG A 140 18.51 5.82 32.19
CA ARG A 140 19.84 5.82 32.84
C ARG A 140 21.07 5.71 31.92
N LEU A 141 21.34 6.79 31.20
CA LEU A 141 22.70 7.36 31.22
C LEU A 141 22.61 8.67 32.00
N GLY A 142 22.60 8.53 33.32
CA GLY A 142 22.91 9.63 34.20
C GLY A 142 24.39 9.99 34.02
N TYR A 143 24.66 11.29 34.08
CA TYR A 143 25.97 11.94 34.08
C TYR A 143 26.68 12.06 32.74
N LEU A 144 26.31 13.13 32.04
CA LEU A 144 27.14 13.83 31.07
C LEU A 144 27.78 15.06 31.73
N PHE A 145 29.10 15.19 31.50
CA PHE A 145 29.92 16.40 31.47
C PHE A 145 30.32 17.05 32.82
N ASN A 146 31.58 16.90 33.27
CA ASN A 146 32.76 17.53 32.66
C ASN A 146 32.59 19.04 32.42
N SER A 147 32.02 19.74 33.41
CA SER A 147 31.84 21.20 33.45
C SER A 147 32.37 21.85 34.73
N GLU A 148 33.38 21.25 35.37
CA GLU A 148 34.13 21.87 36.48
C GLU A 148 35.64 21.82 36.24
N THR A 149 36.10 22.28 35.07
CA THR A 149 37.53 22.54 34.83
C THR A 149 37.87 24.03 34.72
N GLN A 150 36.90 24.95 34.91
CA GLN A 150 37.19 26.39 34.89
C GLN A 150 36.24 27.18 35.82
N GLN A 151 36.41 27.03 37.14
CA GLN A 151 36.10 28.07 38.13
C GLN A 151 36.63 27.60 39.49
N ASN A 152 37.92 27.82 39.74
CA ASN A 152 38.51 28.19 41.04
C ASN A 152 40.04 28.17 40.95
N ASN A 153 40.59 29.03 40.10
CA ASN A 153 41.83 29.73 40.43
C ASN A 153 41.44 30.94 41.29
N THR A 154 41.37 30.78 42.61
CA THR A 154 41.62 31.85 43.60
C THR A 154 41.58 31.28 45.02
N LEU A 155 42.76 30.94 45.54
CA LEU A 155 43.34 31.27 46.87
C LEU A 155 44.37 30.21 47.28
#